data_AF-A0A7S2X7S3-F1
#
_entry.id   AF-A0A7S2X7S3-F1
#
_cell.length_a   1.000
_cell.length_b   1.000
_cell.length_c   1.000
_cell.angle_alpha   90.00
_cell.angle_beta   90.00
_cell.angle_gamma   90.00
#
_symmetry.space_group_name_H-M   'P 1'
#
loop_
_entity.id
_entity.type
_entity.pdbx_description
1 polymer ?
#
loop_
_entity_poly.entity_id
_entity_poly.type
_entity_poly.pdbx_seq_one_letter_code
_entity_poly.pdbx_strand_id
1 'polypeptide(L)'
;KLEVKNADVEMQPGRYPPCSIEISSNRFGMSQKGSPASMAVSTAKAGTACTTDIPDSALENTAMTKPTVCDGSLYSDVISGFNCPVVCASGYRAIGNLICDNGRWTTETFKCTNSPICGLPTSATKATNLDTDIIGVVQSETCGSITESGTSCMFTCANNKVGVGTIKCTDQNPVWQRGDDYVGCSDTCSKNPAPLMCATTADYNSCCS
;
A
#
# COMPACT_ATOMS: atom_id res chain seq x y z
N LYS A 1 0.85 57.92 17.60
CA LYS A 1 2.13 57.20 17.42
C LYS A 1 1.83 55.71 17.39
N LEU A 2 1.71 55.15 16.19
CA LEU A 2 1.69 53.73 15.87
C LEU A 2 1.82 53.68 14.34
N GLU A 3 3.05 53.43 13.88
CA GLU A 3 3.39 53.26 12.47
C GLU A 3 3.02 51.83 12.05
N VAL A 4 2.37 51.70 10.90
CA VAL A 4 2.27 50.42 10.17
C VAL A 4 3.33 50.46 9.07
N LYS A 5 4.37 49.63 9.22
CA LYS A 5 5.32 49.38 8.13
C LYS A 5 4.74 48.29 7.22
N ASN A 6 4.39 48.67 6.00
CA ASN A 6 4.20 47.74 4.90
C ASN A 6 5.51 47.01 4.63
N ALA A 7 5.51 45.69 4.73
CA ALA A 7 6.57 44.86 4.17
C ALA A 7 6.08 44.34 2.82
N ASP A 8 6.50 45.02 1.76
CA ASP A 8 6.46 44.47 0.41
C ASP A 8 7.40 43.25 0.39
N VAL A 9 6.83 42.05 0.25
CA VAL A 9 7.59 40.84 -0.02
C VAL A 9 7.74 40.73 -1.53
N GLU A 10 8.84 41.27 -2.03
CA GLU A 10 9.31 41.08 -3.40
C GLU A 10 9.67 39.60 -3.61
N MET A 11 8.84 38.88 -4.37
CA MET A 11 9.14 37.51 -4.78
C MET A 11 10.28 37.52 -5.80
N GLN A 12 11.47 37.06 -5.39
CA GLN A 12 12.55 36.81 -6.35
C GLN A 12 12.20 35.58 -7.22
N PRO A 13 12.34 35.66 -8.55
CA PRO A 13 12.16 34.51 -9.42
C PRO A 13 13.35 33.56 -9.23
N GLY A 14 13.09 32.33 -8.76
CA GLY A 14 14.07 31.24 -8.84
C GLY A 14 14.43 30.50 -7.54
N ARG A 15 13.76 30.74 -6.41
CA ARG A 15 13.90 29.89 -5.22
C ARG A 15 12.55 29.58 -4.60
N TYR A 16 12.03 28.38 -4.85
CA TYR A 16 10.92 27.83 -4.09
C TYR A 16 11.39 27.61 -2.64
N PRO A 17 10.66 28.09 -1.62
CA PRO A 17 10.96 27.78 -0.23
C PRO A 17 10.76 26.27 0.02
N PRO A 18 11.56 25.66 0.93
CA PRO A 18 11.37 24.26 1.28
C PRO A 18 10.02 24.08 1.98
N CYS A 19 9.16 23.30 1.33
CA CYS A 19 7.92 22.74 1.87
C CYS A 19 6.86 23.75 2.33
N SER A 20 6.32 24.53 1.39
CA SER A 20 4.88 24.81 1.42
C SER A 20 4.21 23.75 0.54
N ILE A 21 3.83 22.62 1.14
CA ILE A 21 2.86 21.72 0.52
C ILE A 21 1.53 22.48 0.61
N GLU A 22 1.20 23.27 -0.42
CA GLU A 22 -0.20 23.57 -0.65
C GLU A 22 -0.89 22.23 -0.89
N ILE A 23 -1.77 21.87 0.04
CA ILE A 23 -2.63 20.71 -0.04
C ILE A 23 -3.65 21.01 -1.15
N SER A 24 -3.24 20.82 -2.40
CA SER A 24 -4.10 20.94 -3.58
C SER A 24 -3.94 19.75 -4.52
N SER A 25 -3.70 18.56 -3.98
CA SER A 25 -3.73 17.31 -4.75
C SER A 25 -5.02 16.51 -4.48
N ASN A 26 -6.14 17.08 -4.94
CA ASN A 26 -7.34 16.30 -5.28
C ASN A 26 -7.05 15.49 -6.56
N ARG A 27 -6.51 14.26 -6.46
CA ARG A 27 -6.44 13.22 -7.53
C ARG A 27 -5.87 11.91 -6.95
N PHE A 28 -6.61 11.19 -6.11
CA PHE A 28 -7.62 10.14 -6.37
C PHE A 28 -7.06 8.79 -6.87
N GLY A 29 -6.85 7.86 -5.92
CA GLY A 29 -7.08 6.43 -6.15
C GLY A 29 -8.54 6.11 -5.83
N MET A 30 -9.27 5.50 -6.78
CA MET A 30 -10.69 5.19 -6.60
C MET A 30 -10.87 3.94 -5.72
N SER A 31 -11.51 4.12 -4.56
CA SER A 31 -12.14 3.02 -3.82
C SER A 31 -13.30 2.42 -4.65
N GLN A 32 -13.68 1.16 -4.40
CA GLN A 32 -14.83 0.46 -5.02
C GLN A 32 -16.20 1.18 -4.83
N LYS A 33 -16.24 2.31 -4.12
CA LYS A 33 -17.42 3.18 -3.96
C LYS A 33 -17.23 4.65 -4.40
N GLY A 34 -16.18 4.98 -5.14
CA GLY A 34 -15.97 6.34 -5.66
C GLY A 34 -15.49 7.39 -4.63
N SER A 35 -15.14 6.95 -3.40
CA SER A 35 -14.49 7.82 -2.42
C SER A 35 -12.96 7.81 -2.61
N PRO A 36 -12.26 8.94 -2.40
CA PRO A 36 -10.80 8.98 -2.40
C PRO A 36 -10.28 8.06 -1.29
N ALA A 37 -9.48 7.06 -1.67
CA ALA A 37 -8.65 6.37 -0.69
C ALA A 37 -7.41 7.24 -0.41
N SER A 38 -7.37 7.87 0.76
CA SER A 38 -6.17 8.55 1.24
C SER A 38 -5.18 7.50 1.75
N MET A 39 -4.09 7.29 1.01
CA MET A 39 -2.96 6.51 1.54
C MET A 39 -2.03 7.45 2.30
N ALA A 40 -1.66 7.07 3.52
CA ALA A 40 -0.68 7.83 4.30
C ALA A 40 0.69 7.78 3.57
N VAL A 41 1.18 8.93 3.15
CA VAL A 41 2.56 9.08 2.66
C VAL A 41 3.45 9.28 3.89
N SER A 42 4.26 8.28 4.22
CA SER A 42 5.30 8.42 5.25
C SER A 42 6.60 8.89 4.61
N THR A 43 6.91 10.19 4.73
CA THR A 43 8.24 10.74 4.41
C THR A 43 9.14 10.61 5.63
N ALA A 44 9.69 9.43 5.90
CA ALA A 44 10.40 9.21 7.17
C ALA A 44 11.57 8.22 7.10
N LYS A 45 12.32 8.18 5.98
CA LYS A 45 13.60 7.47 5.95
C LYS A 45 14.69 8.42 5.46
N ALA A 46 15.73 8.63 6.27
CA ALA A 46 16.98 9.19 5.79
C ALA A 46 17.57 8.20 4.78
N GLY A 47 17.24 8.39 3.51
CA GLY A 47 17.58 7.47 2.45
C GLY A 47 17.91 8.24 1.18
N THR A 48 18.70 7.64 0.31
CA THR A 48 19.07 8.22 -0.97
C THR A 48 17.81 8.47 -1.81
N ALA A 49 17.74 9.64 -2.45
CA ALA A 49 16.66 9.96 -3.38
C ALA A 49 16.79 9.12 -4.66
N CYS A 50 15.66 8.79 -5.29
CA CYS A 50 15.64 8.19 -6.61
C CYS A 50 15.98 9.26 -7.64
N THR A 51 17.15 9.13 -8.27
CA THR A 51 17.65 10.03 -9.31
C THR A 51 17.49 9.46 -10.71
N THR A 52 17.04 8.21 -10.80
CA THR A 52 16.74 7.52 -12.06
C THR A 52 15.24 7.43 -12.26
N ASP A 53 14.87 7.25 -13.53
CA ASP A 53 13.51 6.93 -13.91
C ASP A 53 13.06 5.57 -13.39
N ILE A 54 11.74 5.42 -13.35
CA ILE A 54 11.10 4.13 -13.15
C ILE A 54 11.43 3.24 -14.36
N PRO A 55 11.87 1.98 -14.16
CA PRO A 55 12.10 1.06 -15.26
C PRO A 55 10.83 0.84 -16.10
N ASP A 56 10.95 0.86 -17.44
CA ASP A 56 9.81 0.65 -18.35
C ASP A 56 9.06 -0.66 -18.09
N SER A 57 9.77 -1.71 -17.65
CA SER A 57 9.18 -2.99 -17.27
C SER A 57 8.17 -2.88 -16.12
N ALA A 58 8.37 -1.93 -15.20
CA ALA A 58 7.44 -1.66 -14.10
C ALA A 58 6.23 -0.83 -14.53
N LEU A 59 6.27 -0.24 -15.72
CA LEU A 59 5.21 0.57 -16.30
C LEU A 59 4.39 -0.18 -17.34
N GLU A 60 4.53 -1.51 -17.41
CA GLU A 60 3.71 -2.34 -18.26
C GLU A 60 2.22 -2.18 -17.92
N ASN A 61 1.39 -2.00 -18.95
CA ASN A 61 -0.06 -1.80 -18.82
C ASN A 61 -0.47 -0.55 -17.99
N THR A 62 0.41 0.44 -17.89
CA THR A 62 0.09 1.75 -17.33
C THR A 62 -0.53 2.69 -18.37
N ALA A 63 -1.34 3.66 -17.91
CA ALA A 63 -1.91 4.69 -18.77
C ALA A 63 -0.88 5.73 -19.22
N MET A 64 0.26 5.80 -18.53
CA MET A 64 1.35 6.74 -18.80
C MET A 64 2.67 6.01 -18.65
N THR A 65 3.46 5.99 -19.72
CA THR A 65 4.77 5.31 -19.75
C THR A 65 5.85 6.03 -18.94
N LYS A 66 5.58 7.23 -18.40
CA LYS A 66 6.52 7.96 -17.55
C LYS A 66 5.82 9.08 -16.76
N PRO A 67 5.38 8.84 -15.51
CA PRO A 67 4.78 9.89 -14.69
C PRO A 67 5.87 10.92 -14.34
N THR A 68 5.73 12.15 -14.83
CA THR A 68 6.77 13.20 -14.67
C THR A 68 7.08 13.48 -13.20
N VAL A 69 6.09 13.35 -12.32
CA VAL A 69 6.24 13.51 -10.86
C VAL A 69 7.13 12.45 -10.19
N CYS A 70 7.44 11.37 -10.90
CA CYS A 70 8.31 10.28 -10.44
C CYS A 70 9.61 10.20 -11.23
N ASP A 71 9.86 11.19 -12.10
CA ASP A 71 11.07 11.28 -12.88
C ASP A 71 12.19 11.88 -11.99
N GLY A 72 13.02 10.99 -11.45
CA GLY A 72 14.17 11.36 -10.65
C GLY A 72 15.23 12.14 -11.43
N SER A 73 15.23 12.06 -12.76
CA SER A 73 16.16 12.77 -13.63
C SER A 73 15.75 14.23 -13.86
N LEU A 74 14.45 14.54 -13.80
CA LEU A 74 13.91 15.88 -13.99
C LEU A 74 13.83 16.68 -12.68
N TYR A 75 13.50 16.02 -11.57
CA TYR A 75 13.30 16.70 -10.27
C TYR A 75 14.46 16.53 -9.29
N SER A 76 15.53 15.84 -9.70
CA SER A 76 16.79 15.59 -8.98
C SER A 76 16.70 14.94 -7.58
N ASP A 77 15.52 14.90 -6.93
CA ASP A 77 15.37 14.48 -5.54
C ASP A 77 14.00 13.86 -5.25
N VAL A 78 13.62 12.77 -5.92
CA VAL A 78 12.45 11.97 -5.46
C VAL A 78 12.85 11.28 -4.17
N ILE A 79 12.42 11.84 -3.03
CA ILE A 79 12.84 11.39 -1.70
C ILE A 79 12.50 9.92 -1.44
N SER A 80 13.37 9.23 -0.69
CA SER A 80 13.08 7.88 -0.19
C SER A 80 11.78 7.87 0.63
N GLY A 81 10.94 6.88 0.40
CA GLY A 81 9.57 6.75 0.89
C GLY A 81 8.50 7.36 -0.01
N PHE A 82 8.86 8.08 -1.08
CA PHE A 82 7.88 8.64 -2.00
C PHE A 82 7.12 7.54 -2.75
N ASN A 83 5.78 7.58 -2.71
CA ASN A 83 4.91 6.68 -3.46
C ASN A 83 4.51 7.34 -4.79
N CYS A 84 4.95 6.76 -5.90
CA CYS A 84 4.67 7.27 -7.23
C CYS A 84 3.20 7.03 -7.62
N PRO A 85 2.43 8.09 -7.96
CA PRO A 85 1.06 7.93 -8.42
C PRO A 85 1.03 7.42 -9.87
N VAL A 86 1.13 6.10 -10.04
CA VAL A 86 0.96 5.42 -11.34
C VAL A 86 -0.51 5.10 -11.57
N VAL A 87 -0.99 5.38 -12.78
CA VAL A 87 -2.36 5.03 -13.20
C VAL A 87 -2.27 3.89 -14.21
N CYS A 88 -3.04 2.82 -13.99
CA CYS A 88 -3.13 1.72 -14.94
C CYS A 88 -3.96 2.08 -16.17
N ALA A 89 -3.66 1.46 -17.31
CA ALA A 89 -4.43 1.62 -18.55
C ALA A 89 -5.89 1.20 -18.36
N SER A 90 -6.77 1.62 -19.28
CA SER A 90 -8.18 1.24 -19.22
C SER A 90 -8.36 -0.28 -19.17
N GLY A 91 -9.17 -0.77 -18.23
CA GLY A 91 -9.38 -2.20 -17.99
C GLY A 91 -8.39 -2.86 -17.04
N TYR A 92 -7.32 -2.16 -16.63
CA TYR A 92 -6.33 -2.65 -15.68
C TYR A 92 -6.46 -1.96 -14.31
N ARG A 93 -5.94 -2.60 -13.27
CA ARG A 93 -5.98 -2.14 -11.88
C ARG A 93 -4.60 -2.31 -11.25
N ALA A 94 -4.20 -1.32 -10.45
CA ALA A 94 -2.92 -1.34 -9.77
C ALA A 94 -2.96 -2.32 -8.59
N ILE A 95 -1.90 -3.10 -8.46
CA ILE A 95 -1.57 -3.93 -7.30
C ILE A 95 -0.27 -3.40 -6.72
N GLY A 96 -0.18 -3.34 -5.39
CA GLY A 96 0.98 -2.83 -4.68
C GLY A 96 1.21 -1.33 -4.84
N ASN A 97 2.43 -0.89 -4.54
CA ASN A 97 2.83 0.52 -4.62
C ASN A 97 4.21 0.61 -5.27
N LEU A 98 4.41 1.64 -6.08
CA LEU A 98 5.71 1.95 -6.64
C LEU A 98 6.39 2.99 -5.75
N ILE A 99 7.27 2.54 -4.86
CA ILE A 99 7.88 3.37 -3.83
C ILE A 99 9.36 3.59 -4.16
N CYS A 100 9.86 4.82 -3.97
CA CYS A 100 11.30 5.04 -3.94
C CYS A 100 11.86 4.53 -2.61
N ASP A 101 12.70 3.51 -2.59
CA ASP A 101 13.43 3.06 -1.39
C ASP A 101 14.94 3.14 -1.64
N ASN A 102 15.60 4.06 -0.91
CA ASN A 102 17.05 4.24 -0.91
C ASN A 102 17.68 4.34 -2.31
N GLY A 103 17.11 5.20 -3.15
CA GLY A 103 17.62 5.52 -4.48
C GLY A 103 17.20 4.54 -5.56
N ARG A 104 16.31 3.60 -5.26
CA ARG A 104 15.75 2.64 -6.22
C ARG A 104 14.23 2.60 -6.13
N TRP A 105 13.58 2.43 -7.27
CA TRP A 105 12.15 2.15 -7.31
C TRP A 105 11.89 0.69 -6.95
N THR A 106 11.04 0.44 -5.95
CA THR A 106 10.58 -0.90 -5.57
C THR A 106 9.50 -1.36 -6.55
N THR A 107 9.93 -2.08 -7.58
CA THR A 107 9.05 -2.49 -8.69
C THR A 107 8.47 -3.89 -8.50
N GLU A 108 9.03 -4.67 -7.59
CA GLU A 108 8.74 -6.09 -7.40
C GLU A 108 7.32 -6.33 -6.92
N THR A 109 6.75 -5.36 -6.19
CA THR A 109 5.40 -5.46 -5.62
C THR A 109 4.35 -4.72 -6.45
N PHE A 110 4.76 -3.91 -7.44
CA PHE A 110 3.84 -3.10 -8.24
C PHE A 110 3.57 -3.75 -9.60
N LYS A 111 2.29 -3.87 -9.96
CA LYS A 111 1.88 -4.21 -11.33
C LYS A 111 0.48 -3.72 -11.66
N CYS A 112 0.20 -3.58 -12.94
CA CYS A 112 -1.15 -3.39 -13.46
C CYS A 112 -1.71 -4.72 -13.95
N THR A 113 -2.82 -5.19 -13.38
CA THR A 113 -3.49 -6.44 -13.79
C THR A 113 -4.89 -6.19 -14.33
N ASN A 114 -5.33 -7.03 -15.27
CA ASN A 114 -6.73 -7.11 -15.71
C ASN A 114 -7.52 -8.22 -14.98
N SER A 115 -6.86 -8.99 -14.11
CA SER A 115 -7.50 -9.99 -13.26
C SER A 115 -8.44 -9.34 -12.23
N PRO A 116 -9.46 -10.08 -11.75
CA PRO A 116 -10.22 -9.66 -10.56
C PRO A 116 -9.30 -9.39 -9.37
N ILE A 117 -9.72 -8.46 -8.50
CA ILE A 117 -8.93 -8.06 -7.32
C ILE A 117 -9.79 -8.01 -6.07
N CYS A 118 -9.24 -8.44 -4.94
CA CYS A 118 -9.82 -8.21 -3.62
C CYS A 118 -9.20 -6.96 -2.99
N GLY A 119 -10.06 -6.10 -2.44
CA GLY A 119 -9.61 -5.05 -1.51
C GLY A 119 -9.30 -5.62 -0.13
N LEU A 120 -9.07 -4.75 0.86
CA LEU A 120 -8.93 -5.19 2.25
C LEU A 120 -10.13 -6.05 2.72
N PRO A 121 -9.92 -7.05 3.61
CA PRO A 121 -11.00 -7.82 4.21
C PRO A 121 -11.89 -6.92 5.07
N THR A 122 -13.16 -6.78 4.67
CA THR A 122 -14.21 -6.04 5.37
C THR A 122 -15.46 -6.92 5.46
N SER A 123 -16.49 -6.49 6.17
CA SER A 123 -17.78 -7.21 6.17
C SER A 123 -18.39 -7.37 4.78
N ALA A 124 -18.06 -6.49 3.82
CA ALA A 124 -18.57 -6.56 2.45
C ALA A 124 -17.71 -7.44 1.52
N THR A 125 -16.43 -7.64 1.85
CA THR A 125 -15.45 -8.35 1.01
C THR A 125 -15.02 -9.68 1.60
N LYS A 126 -15.45 -10.02 2.82
CA LYS A 126 -15.25 -11.34 3.44
C LYS A 126 -16.42 -12.26 3.13
N ALA A 127 -16.12 -13.51 2.80
CA ALA A 127 -17.14 -14.57 2.81
C ALA A 127 -17.68 -14.77 4.23
N THR A 128 -18.94 -15.24 4.33
CA THR A 128 -19.65 -15.41 5.61
C THR A 128 -19.03 -16.46 6.53
N ASN A 129 -18.17 -17.32 6.00
CA ASN A 129 -17.46 -18.36 6.74
C ASN A 129 -16.08 -17.91 7.27
N LEU A 130 -15.68 -16.66 7.04
CA LEU A 130 -14.48 -16.08 7.64
C LEU A 130 -14.77 -15.45 8.99
N ASP A 131 -13.76 -15.40 9.86
CA ASP A 131 -13.90 -14.83 11.19
C ASP A 131 -14.17 -13.33 11.09
N THR A 132 -15.12 -12.87 11.92
CA THR A 132 -15.49 -11.46 12.00
C THR A 132 -14.33 -10.59 12.45
N ASP A 133 -13.43 -11.16 13.26
CA ASP A 133 -12.24 -10.51 13.82
C ASP A 133 -11.12 -10.25 12.81
N ILE A 134 -11.18 -10.78 11.58
CA ILE A 134 -10.20 -10.46 10.53
C ILE A 134 -10.33 -8.97 10.15
N ILE A 135 -9.24 -8.22 10.27
CA ILE A 135 -9.17 -6.77 10.00
C ILE A 135 -8.24 -6.39 8.85
N GLY A 136 -7.44 -7.33 8.34
CA GLY A 136 -6.46 -7.04 7.32
C GLY A 136 -5.76 -8.27 6.78
N VAL A 137 -4.90 -8.04 5.79
CA VAL A 137 -3.91 -9.00 5.31
C VAL A 137 -2.53 -8.59 5.79
N VAL A 138 -1.66 -9.57 6.02
CA VAL A 138 -0.23 -9.31 6.23
C VAL A 138 0.37 -8.88 4.89
N GLN A 139 1.13 -7.79 4.90
CA GLN A 139 1.77 -7.29 3.67
C GLN A 139 2.85 -8.27 3.20
N SER A 140 2.80 -8.62 1.92
CA SER A 140 3.80 -9.41 1.22
C SER A 140 3.93 -8.91 -0.23
N GLU A 141 4.74 -9.57 -1.04
CA GLU A 141 4.89 -9.24 -2.47
C GLU A 141 3.57 -9.34 -3.25
N THR A 142 2.67 -10.24 -2.85
CA THR A 142 1.40 -10.51 -3.52
C THR A 142 0.17 -10.09 -2.72
N CYS A 143 0.35 -9.77 -1.43
CA CYS A 143 -0.74 -9.48 -0.49
C CYS A 143 -0.65 -8.04 0.02
N GLY A 144 -1.75 -7.32 -0.07
CA GLY A 144 -1.83 -5.95 0.44
C GLY A 144 -3.23 -5.36 0.36
N SER A 145 -3.31 -4.03 0.32
CA SER A 145 -4.59 -3.30 0.23
C SER A 145 -5.41 -3.66 -1.00
N ILE A 146 -4.73 -4.11 -2.06
CA ILE A 146 -5.29 -4.66 -3.28
C ILE A 146 -4.53 -5.94 -3.57
N THR A 147 -5.24 -7.06 -3.70
CA THR A 147 -4.66 -8.38 -3.92
C THR A 147 -5.28 -8.99 -5.18
N GLU A 148 -4.46 -9.60 -6.03
CA GLU A 148 -4.95 -10.32 -7.22
C GLU A 148 -5.75 -11.55 -6.84
N SER A 149 -6.79 -11.86 -7.61
CA SER A 149 -7.51 -13.11 -7.46
C SER A 149 -6.60 -14.33 -7.67
N GLY A 150 -6.93 -15.42 -6.98
CA GLY A 150 -6.10 -16.62 -6.89
C GLY A 150 -5.03 -16.57 -5.81
N THR A 151 -4.69 -15.38 -5.27
CA THR A 151 -3.65 -15.22 -4.25
C THR A 151 -4.13 -15.65 -2.85
N SER A 152 -3.30 -16.41 -2.14
CA SER A 152 -3.49 -16.73 -0.72
C SER A 152 -2.61 -15.84 0.14
N CYS A 153 -3.20 -15.26 1.19
CA CYS A 153 -2.58 -14.29 2.07
C CYS A 153 -2.74 -14.69 3.53
N MET A 154 -1.70 -14.45 4.31
CA MET A 154 -1.84 -14.39 5.76
C MET A 154 -2.68 -13.17 6.15
N PHE A 155 -3.32 -13.22 7.31
CA PHE A 155 -4.25 -12.21 7.77
C PHE A 155 -3.99 -11.76 9.20
N THR A 156 -4.49 -10.57 9.53
CA THR A 156 -4.41 -9.99 10.87
C THR A 156 -5.78 -9.94 11.51
N CYS A 157 -5.82 -10.10 12.84
CA CYS A 157 -7.04 -10.16 13.63
C CYS A 157 -7.12 -9.03 14.65
N ALA A 158 -8.34 -8.63 15.00
CA ALA A 158 -8.64 -7.73 16.10
C ALA A 158 -8.57 -8.45 17.46
N ASN A 159 -8.86 -7.72 18.54
CA ASN A 159 -9.15 -8.28 19.87
C ASN A 159 -8.02 -9.13 20.47
N ASN A 160 -6.75 -8.75 20.22
CA ASN A 160 -5.56 -9.48 20.69
C ASN A 160 -5.54 -10.94 20.22
N LYS A 161 -6.02 -11.20 19.01
CA LYS A 161 -5.94 -12.50 18.36
C LYS A 161 -4.86 -12.52 17.29
N VAL A 162 -4.33 -13.71 17.02
CA VAL A 162 -3.42 -13.98 15.90
C VAL A 162 -4.18 -14.72 14.80
N GLY A 163 -3.92 -14.34 13.54
CA GLY A 163 -4.44 -15.07 12.39
C GLY A 163 -3.60 -16.31 12.14
N VAL A 164 -4.23 -17.48 12.04
CA VAL A 164 -3.57 -18.76 11.76
C VAL A 164 -4.09 -19.33 10.44
N GLY A 165 -3.15 -19.62 9.53
CA GLY A 165 -3.43 -20.08 8.16
C GLY A 165 -3.60 -18.93 7.17
N THR A 166 -4.22 -19.22 6.03
CA THR A 166 -4.39 -18.24 4.93
C THR A 166 -5.85 -18.00 4.55
N ILE A 167 -6.09 -16.83 3.96
CA ILE A 167 -7.31 -16.49 3.23
C ILE A 167 -6.98 -16.29 1.76
N LYS A 168 -7.89 -16.69 0.86
CA LYS A 168 -7.69 -16.64 -0.59
C LYS A 168 -8.61 -15.61 -1.24
N CYS A 169 -8.04 -14.77 -2.10
CA CYS A 169 -8.83 -13.89 -2.96
C CYS A 169 -9.40 -14.69 -4.13
N THR A 170 -10.71 -14.60 -4.37
CA THR A 170 -11.40 -15.44 -5.36
C THR A 170 -11.60 -14.75 -6.71
N ASP A 171 -11.62 -15.56 -7.78
CA ASP A 171 -11.81 -15.07 -9.15
C ASP A 171 -13.28 -14.72 -9.46
N GLN A 172 -14.21 -15.48 -8.87
CA GLN A 172 -15.65 -15.32 -9.10
C GLN A 172 -16.28 -14.57 -7.93
N ASN A 173 -16.56 -13.28 -8.15
CA ASN A 173 -16.96 -12.30 -7.12
C ASN A 173 -15.83 -12.09 -6.12
N PRO A 174 -14.98 -11.05 -6.27
CA PRO A 174 -13.74 -10.91 -5.50
C PRO A 174 -14.01 -10.72 -4.01
N VAL A 175 -14.13 -11.85 -3.33
CA VAL A 175 -14.31 -11.99 -1.90
C VAL A 175 -13.19 -12.85 -1.35
N TRP A 176 -12.81 -12.56 -0.12
CA TRP A 176 -11.91 -13.39 0.65
C TRP A 176 -12.63 -14.66 1.10
N GLN A 177 -12.04 -15.81 0.81
CA GLN A 177 -12.48 -17.13 1.30
C GLN A 177 -11.40 -17.78 2.15
N ARG A 178 -11.75 -18.88 2.82
CA ARG A 178 -10.78 -19.72 3.54
C ARG A 178 -9.75 -20.28 2.55
N GLY A 179 -8.47 -20.18 2.90
CA GLY A 179 -7.42 -20.97 2.27
C GLY A 179 -7.43 -22.42 2.79
N ASP A 180 -6.60 -23.26 2.19
CA ASP A 180 -6.56 -24.71 2.49
C ASP A 180 -6.07 -24.99 3.93
N ASP A 181 -5.26 -24.09 4.49
CA ASP A 181 -4.71 -24.16 5.84
C ASP A 181 -5.43 -23.22 6.82
N TYR A 182 -6.59 -22.66 6.44
CA TYR A 182 -7.33 -21.72 7.29
C TYR A 182 -7.74 -22.34 8.62
N VAL A 183 -7.28 -21.73 9.71
CA VAL A 183 -7.74 -22.06 11.07
C VAL A 183 -8.62 -20.95 11.62
N GLY A 184 -8.24 -19.68 11.41
CA GLY A 184 -8.99 -18.50 11.85
C GLY A 184 -8.22 -17.62 12.83
N CYS A 185 -8.93 -16.72 13.50
CA CYS A 185 -8.42 -15.84 14.54
C CYS A 185 -8.42 -16.56 15.89
N SER A 186 -7.22 -16.88 16.38
CA SER A 186 -7.01 -17.59 17.65
C SER A 186 -6.45 -16.65 18.71
N ASP A 187 -6.76 -16.88 19.98
CA ASP A 187 -6.22 -16.07 21.08
C ASP A 187 -4.67 -16.17 21.12
N THR A 188 -4.01 -15.04 21.38
CA THR A 188 -2.54 -15.01 21.51
C THR A 188 -2.10 -15.83 22.72
N CYS A 189 -1.10 -16.69 22.53
CA CYS A 189 -0.53 -17.46 23.62
C CYS A 189 0.24 -16.54 24.58
N SER A 190 -0.12 -16.59 25.87
CA SER A 190 0.35 -15.68 26.93
C SER A 190 1.87 -15.63 27.12
N LYS A 191 2.62 -16.58 26.53
CA LYS A 191 4.08 -16.66 26.64
C LYS A 191 4.83 -15.75 25.67
N ASN A 192 4.24 -15.30 24.55
CA ASN A 192 4.94 -14.42 23.61
C ASN A 192 3.98 -13.50 22.83
N PRO A 193 3.80 -12.24 23.25
CA PRO A 193 2.82 -11.32 22.66
C PRO A 193 3.28 -10.66 21.35
N ALA A 194 4.41 -11.08 20.76
CA ALA A 194 4.93 -10.46 19.55
C ALA A 194 4.34 -11.07 18.27
N PRO A 195 4.05 -10.27 17.23
CA PRO A 195 3.47 -10.73 15.95
C PRO A 195 4.47 -11.47 15.05
N LEU A 196 5.53 -12.06 15.62
CA LEU A 196 6.59 -12.69 14.85
C LEU A 196 6.39 -14.21 14.81
N MET A 197 5.79 -14.64 13.70
CA MET A 197 6.02 -15.94 13.06
C MET A 197 5.26 -17.18 13.55
N CYS A 198 4.09 -17.05 14.19
CA CYS A 198 3.17 -18.18 14.31
C CYS A 198 2.27 -18.26 13.06
N ALA A 199 2.89 -18.34 11.89
CA ALA A 199 2.23 -18.19 10.59
C ALA A 199 1.43 -19.42 10.17
N THR A 200 1.94 -20.60 10.54
CA THR A 200 1.32 -21.88 10.23
C THR A 200 0.76 -22.54 11.48
N THR A 201 -0.11 -23.53 11.28
CA THR A 201 -0.61 -24.40 12.36
C THR A 201 0.54 -25.09 13.13
N ALA A 202 1.64 -25.44 12.45
CA ALA A 202 2.81 -26.03 13.08
C ALA A 202 3.60 -25.01 13.93
N ASP A 203 3.70 -23.77 13.47
CA ASP A 203 4.34 -22.69 14.22
C ASP A 203 3.51 -22.31 15.44
N TYR A 204 2.18 -22.26 15.32
CA TYR A 204 1.29 -21.98 16.45
C TYR A 204 1.49 -22.97 17.60
N ASN A 205 1.55 -24.28 17.31
CA ASN A 205 1.81 -25.29 18.34
C ASN A 205 3.17 -25.09 19.02
N SER A 206 4.19 -24.65 18.27
CA SER A 206 5.52 -24.36 18.80
C SER A 206 5.56 -23.05 19.61
N CYS A 207 4.78 -22.04 19.22
CA CYS A 207 4.61 -20.79 19.95
C CYS A 207 3.83 -20.95 21.26
N CYS A 208 3.01 -22.00 21.36
CA CYS A 208 2.05 -22.19 22.46
C CYS A 208 2.38 -23.37 23.40
N SER A 209 3.43 -24.15 23.10
CA SER A 209 3.94 -25.22 23.98
C SER A 209 4.68 -24.69 25.22
#